data_AF-A0AB37RH87-F1
#
_entry.id   AF-A0AB37RH87-F1
#
_cell.length_a   1.000
_cell.length_b   1.000
_cell.length_c   1.000
_cell.angle_alpha   90.00
_cell.angle_beta   90.00
_cell.angle_gamma   90.00
#
_symmetry.space_group_name_H-M   'P 1'
#
loop_
_entity.id
_entity.type
_entity.pdbx_description
1 polymer ?
#
loop_
_entity_poly.entity_id
_entity_poly.type
_entity_poly.pdbx_seq_one_letter_code
_entity_poly.pdbx_strand_id
1 'polypeptide(L)'
;MNLMASASIALVKIVSASIPLFAVAISYFFGLNTQAHQRKYDVLRERYQKLYVPYFNLLLITPPEDILPSELSLGARSKYLDLISSHTHLLGSKSAEIFPKFFRAFMNLLELEDDNTDFEDADTEYNDAFIRMEDILLQEGSKLAKQLKYPDLAKTISTIRDQRLRE
;
A
#
# COMPACT_ATOMS: atom_id res chain seq x y z
N MET A 1 30.22 60.49 26.36
CA MET A 1 29.58 59.42 25.57
C MET A 1 28.64 58.67 26.50
N ASN A 2 27.33 58.70 26.25
CA ASN A 2 26.31 58.36 27.24
C ASN A 2 26.28 56.83 27.49
N LEU A 3 26.41 56.39 28.76
CA LEU A 3 26.40 54.96 29.13
C LEU A 3 25.18 54.21 28.57
N MET A 4 24.01 54.85 28.52
CA MET A 4 22.80 54.29 27.90
C MET A 4 22.96 53.99 26.41
N ALA A 5 23.68 54.84 25.66
CA ALA A 5 23.88 54.61 24.22
C ALA A 5 24.79 53.40 23.97
N SER A 6 25.80 53.20 24.82
CA SER A 6 26.70 52.04 24.72
C SER A 6 26.00 50.71 25.02
N ALA A 7 25.11 50.69 26.02
CA ALA A 7 24.32 49.52 26.39
C ALA A 7 23.32 49.12 25.29
N SER A 8 22.64 50.10 24.68
CA SER A 8 21.72 49.85 23.57
C SER A 8 22.42 49.29 22.33
N ILE A 9 23.61 49.81 22.00
CA ILE A 9 24.40 49.30 20.87
C ILE A 9 24.88 47.86 21.12
N ALA A 10 25.29 47.54 22.35
CA ALA A 10 25.69 46.18 22.72
C ALA A 10 24.51 45.20 22.62
N LEU A 11 23.32 45.60 23.09
CA LEU A 11 22.11 44.77 23.01
C LEU A 11 21.71 44.47 21.56
N VAL A 12 21.74 45.48 20.68
CA VAL A 12 21.44 45.32 19.25
C VAL A 12 22.41 44.36 18.58
N LYS A 13 23.71 44.40 18.92
CA LYS A 13 24.72 43.47 18.41
C LYS A 13 24.51 42.03 18.87
N ILE A 14 24.08 41.84 20.12
CA ILE A 14 23.79 40.51 20.67
C ILE A 14 22.56 39.92 19.96
N VAL A 15 21.50 40.70 19.79
CA VAL A 15 20.28 40.28 19.08
C VAL A 15 20.58 39.99 17.60
N SER A 16 21.33 40.87 16.93
CA SER A 16 21.66 40.66 15.51
C SER A 16 22.57 39.45 15.27
N ALA A 17 23.47 39.14 16.21
CA ALA A 17 24.32 37.95 16.14
C ALA A 17 23.56 36.65 16.45
N SER A 18 22.49 36.70 17.24
CA SER A 18 21.73 35.52 17.64
C SER A 18 20.64 35.13 16.63
N ILE A 19 20.07 36.08 15.88
CA ILE A 19 19.06 35.80 14.84
C ILE A 19 19.54 34.76 13.80
N PRO A 20 20.74 34.86 13.19
CA PRO A 20 21.23 33.85 12.24
C PRO A 20 21.37 32.46 12.87
N LEU A 21 21.78 32.41 14.13
CA LEU A 21 21.95 31.16 14.90
C LEU A 21 20.59 30.46 15.10
N PHE A 22 19.56 31.23 15.49
CA PHE A 22 18.20 30.71 15.59
C PHE A 22 17.63 30.31 14.23
N ALA A 23 17.86 31.09 13.17
CA ALA A 23 17.42 30.75 11.83
C ALA A 23 18.00 29.41 11.36
N VAL A 24 19.30 29.19 11.54
CA VAL A 24 19.96 27.92 11.21
C VAL A 24 19.40 26.77 12.03
N ALA A 25 19.22 26.94 13.34
CA ALA A 25 18.68 25.89 14.20
C ALA A 25 17.25 25.50 13.82
N ILE A 26 16.40 26.50 13.53
CA ILE A 26 15.02 26.31 13.06
C ILE A 26 15.03 25.59 11.71
N SER A 27 15.76 26.09 10.72
CA SER A 27 15.83 25.47 9.39
C SER A 27 16.34 24.03 9.43
N TYR A 28 17.33 23.74 10.28
CA TYR A 28 17.83 22.37 10.46
C TYR A 28 16.76 21.44 11.05
N PHE A 29 16.08 21.87 12.12
CA PHE A 29 15.04 21.07 12.77
C PHE A 29 13.84 20.80 11.83
N PHE A 30 13.37 21.84 11.15
CA PHE A 30 12.32 21.68 10.14
C PHE A 30 12.77 20.83 8.95
N GLY A 31 14.02 20.97 8.51
CA GLY A 31 14.60 20.17 7.43
C GLY A 31 14.61 18.67 7.75
N LEU A 32 15.03 18.29 8.96
CA LEU A 32 15.00 16.90 9.41
C LEU A 32 13.58 16.33 9.44
N ASN A 33 12.63 17.10 10.00
CA ASN A 33 11.24 16.66 10.07
C ASN A 33 10.62 16.50 8.67
N THR A 34 10.87 17.44 7.77
CA THR A 34 10.42 17.37 6.37
C THR A 34 11.02 16.16 5.65
N GLN A 35 12.30 15.85 5.85
CA GLN A 35 12.92 14.66 5.24
C GLN A 35 12.29 13.35 5.75
N ALA A 36 12.04 13.24 7.05
CA ALA A 36 11.38 12.07 7.63
C ALA A 36 9.96 11.88 7.08
N HIS A 37 9.20 12.98 6.97
CA HIS A 37 7.87 12.98 6.36
C HIS A 37 7.91 12.60 4.89
N GLN A 38 8.85 13.17 4.12
CA GLN A 38 9.02 12.87 2.69
C GLN A 38 9.35 11.40 2.49
N ARG A 39 10.31 10.85 3.26
CA ARG A 39 10.68 9.43 3.21
C ARG A 39 9.48 8.53 3.48
N LYS A 40 8.67 8.85 4.50
CA LYS A 40 7.44 8.08 4.79
C LYS A 40 6.44 8.18 3.64
N TYR A 41 6.24 9.36 3.07
CA TYR A 41 5.35 9.56 1.93
C TYR A 41 5.80 8.76 0.72
N ASP A 42 7.09 8.77 0.40
CA ASP A 42 7.67 8.07 -0.74
C ASP A 42 7.50 6.55 -0.61
N VAL A 43 7.70 5.99 0.59
CA VAL A 43 7.44 4.55 0.85
C VAL A 43 5.97 4.20 0.65
N LEU A 44 5.04 5.02 1.16
CA LEU A 44 3.60 4.76 0.96
C LEU A 44 3.21 4.86 -0.52
N ARG A 45 3.76 5.85 -1.22
CA ARG A 45 3.54 6.06 -2.65
C ARG A 45 4.07 4.89 -3.47
N GLU A 46 5.29 4.44 -3.18
CA GLU A 46 5.90 3.31 -3.87
C GLU A 46 5.06 2.05 -3.73
N ARG A 47 4.64 1.73 -2.49
CA ARG A 47 3.74 0.60 -2.22
C ARG A 47 2.47 0.71 -3.07
N TYR A 48 1.79 1.85 -3.00
CA TYR A 48 0.54 2.07 -3.71
C TYR A 48 0.70 1.94 -5.23
N GLN A 49 1.74 2.56 -5.80
CA GLN A 49 1.94 2.62 -7.25
C GLN A 49 2.44 1.30 -7.85
N LYS A 50 3.28 0.54 -7.15
CA LYS A 50 3.89 -0.67 -7.69
C LYS A 50 3.09 -1.95 -7.43
N LEU A 51 2.34 -2.02 -6.33
CA LEU A 51 1.55 -3.20 -5.99
C LEU A 51 0.05 -2.96 -6.15
N TYR A 52 -0.51 -1.99 -5.42
CA TYR A 52 -1.96 -1.86 -5.29
C TYR A 52 -2.62 -1.37 -6.58
N VAL A 53 -2.06 -0.37 -7.26
CA VAL A 53 -2.61 0.12 -8.55
C VAL A 53 -2.60 -0.97 -9.62
N PRO A 54 -1.49 -1.69 -9.89
CA PRO A 54 -1.51 -2.82 -10.82
C PRO A 54 -2.50 -3.91 -10.43
N TYR A 55 -2.63 -4.21 -9.14
CA TYR A 55 -3.58 -5.21 -8.65
C TYR A 55 -5.03 -4.79 -8.94
N PHE A 56 -5.37 -3.52 -8.69
CA PHE A 56 -6.68 -2.95 -9.00
C PHE A 56 -6.99 -2.97 -10.50
N ASN A 57 -5.98 -2.70 -11.33
CA ASN A 57 -6.14 -2.81 -12.78
C ASN A 57 -6.45 -4.25 -13.18
N LEU A 58 -5.80 -5.26 -12.60
CA LEU A 58 -6.14 -6.67 -12.84
C LEU A 58 -7.59 -6.98 -12.45
N LEU A 59 -8.06 -6.50 -11.31
CA LEU A 59 -9.46 -6.68 -10.88
C LEU A 59 -10.47 -6.02 -11.81
N LEU A 60 -10.12 -4.89 -12.44
CA LEU A 60 -11.02 -4.16 -13.35
C LEU A 60 -11.10 -4.78 -14.74
N ILE A 61 -10.06 -5.49 -15.20
CA ILE A 61 -10.00 -6.09 -16.54
C ILE A 61 -10.30 -7.59 -16.55
N THR A 62 -10.22 -8.25 -15.40
CA THR A 62 -10.64 -9.66 -15.27
C THR A 62 -12.16 -9.69 -15.31
N PRO A 63 -12.78 -10.55 -16.15
CA PRO A 63 -14.23 -10.60 -16.29
C PRO A 63 -14.91 -10.66 -14.92
N PRO A 64 -15.81 -9.72 -14.60
CA PRO A 64 -16.41 -9.60 -13.27
C PRO A 64 -17.62 -10.54 -13.08
N GLU A 65 -17.79 -11.55 -13.94
CA GLU A 65 -19.01 -12.36 -14.04
C GLU A 65 -18.77 -13.71 -13.39
N ASP A 66 -19.63 -14.11 -12.44
CA ASP A 66 -20.03 -15.46 -11.98
C ASP A 66 -19.01 -16.62 -11.97
N ILE A 67 -17.72 -16.30 -12.10
CA ILE A 67 -16.61 -17.22 -12.25
C ILE A 67 -15.84 -17.14 -10.96
N LEU A 68 -15.78 -18.27 -10.27
CA LEU A 68 -14.99 -18.40 -9.05
C LEU A 68 -13.50 -18.15 -9.37
N PRO A 69 -12.71 -17.60 -8.44
CA PRO A 69 -11.28 -17.39 -8.68
C PRO A 69 -10.55 -18.63 -9.22
N SER A 70 -10.93 -19.82 -8.75
CA SER A 70 -10.41 -21.12 -9.20
C SER A 70 -10.77 -21.45 -10.66
N GLU A 71 -11.90 -20.97 -11.17
CA GLU A 71 -12.36 -21.21 -12.55
C GLU A 71 -11.69 -20.25 -13.56
N LEU A 72 -11.01 -19.21 -13.09
CA LEU A 72 -10.17 -18.37 -13.95
C LEU A 72 -9.09 -19.22 -14.61
N SER A 73 -8.81 -18.96 -15.90
CA SER A 73 -7.70 -19.61 -16.60
C SER A 73 -6.39 -19.51 -15.79
N LEU A 74 -5.54 -20.53 -15.88
CA LEU A 74 -4.21 -20.54 -15.25
C LEU A 74 -3.43 -19.25 -15.53
N GLY A 75 -3.47 -18.77 -16.78
CA GLY A 75 -2.79 -17.53 -17.16
C GLY A 75 -3.34 -16.27 -16.46
N ALA A 76 -4.64 -16.23 -16.14
CA ALA A 76 -5.23 -15.13 -15.37
C ALA A 76 -4.83 -15.23 -13.88
N ARG A 77 -4.99 -16.41 -13.27
CA ARG A 77 -4.59 -16.66 -11.87
C ARG A 77 -3.09 -16.36 -11.66
N SER A 78 -2.24 -16.79 -12.60
CA SER A 78 -0.79 -16.57 -12.54
C SER A 78 -0.42 -15.09 -12.54
N LYS A 79 -1.14 -14.22 -13.27
CA LYS A 79 -0.88 -12.77 -13.25
C LYS A 79 -1.05 -12.16 -11.85
N TYR A 80 -2.05 -12.63 -11.09
CA TYR A 80 -2.23 -12.19 -9.71
C TYR A 80 -1.09 -12.68 -8.81
N LEU A 81 -0.75 -13.96 -8.92
CA LEU A 81 0.34 -14.56 -8.16
C LEU A 81 1.68 -13.89 -8.44
N ASP A 82 2.02 -13.69 -9.72
CA ASP A 82 3.26 -13.05 -10.16
C ASP A 82 3.36 -11.64 -9.63
N LEU A 83 2.30 -10.84 -9.75
CA LEU A 83 2.28 -9.47 -9.27
C LEU A 83 2.53 -9.38 -7.76
N ILE A 84 1.83 -10.22 -6.97
CA ILE A 84 1.95 -10.18 -5.51
C ILE A 84 3.31 -10.73 -5.08
N SER A 85 3.75 -11.86 -5.65
CA SER A 85 5.00 -12.53 -5.28
C SER A 85 6.24 -11.68 -5.60
N SER A 86 6.25 -10.99 -6.74
CA SER A 86 7.35 -10.09 -7.12
C SER A 86 7.39 -8.80 -6.29
N HIS A 87 6.33 -8.51 -5.53
CA HIS A 87 6.18 -7.30 -4.71
C HIS A 87 5.85 -7.60 -3.24
N THR A 88 6.25 -8.78 -2.73
CA THR A 88 6.01 -9.17 -1.33
C THR A 88 6.52 -8.16 -0.31
N HIS A 89 7.65 -7.49 -0.61
CA HIS A 89 8.21 -6.42 0.22
C HIS A 89 7.33 -5.16 0.35
N LEU A 90 6.31 -5.01 -0.51
CA LEU A 90 5.37 -3.89 -0.50
C LEU A 90 4.05 -4.21 0.22
N LEU A 91 3.85 -5.47 0.62
CA LEU A 91 2.65 -5.90 1.35
C LEU A 91 2.53 -5.17 2.69
N GLY A 92 1.27 -4.98 3.11
CA GLY A 92 0.97 -4.61 4.48
C GLY A 92 1.05 -5.80 5.42
N SER A 93 0.91 -5.55 6.72
CA SER A 93 1.04 -6.61 7.73
C SER A 93 0.05 -7.74 7.52
N LYS A 94 -1.21 -7.43 7.14
CA LYS A 94 -2.26 -8.45 6.97
C LYS A 94 -2.09 -9.21 5.66
N SER A 95 -1.73 -8.50 4.58
CA SER A 95 -1.51 -9.14 3.28
C SER A 95 -0.26 -10.02 3.30
N ALA A 96 0.79 -9.62 4.01
CA ALA A 96 1.97 -10.46 4.24
C ALA A 96 1.66 -11.71 5.07
N GLU A 97 0.78 -11.60 6.08
CA GLU A 97 0.37 -12.73 6.92
C GLU A 97 -0.44 -13.79 6.15
N ILE A 98 -1.34 -13.37 5.26
CA ILE A 98 -2.19 -14.30 4.49
C ILE A 98 -1.49 -14.85 3.24
N PHE A 99 -0.47 -14.15 2.72
CA PHE A 99 0.19 -14.50 1.46
C PHE A 99 0.67 -15.97 1.38
N PRO A 100 1.29 -16.57 2.42
CA PRO A 100 1.67 -17.99 2.37
C PRO A 100 0.48 -18.94 2.18
N LYS A 101 -0.69 -18.62 2.77
CA LYS A 101 -1.91 -19.41 2.58
C LYS A 101 -2.42 -19.28 1.15
N PHE A 102 -2.44 -18.05 0.61
CA PHE A 102 -2.80 -17.79 -0.78
C PHE A 102 -1.89 -18.53 -1.77
N PHE A 103 -0.58 -18.44 -1.58
CA PHE A 103 0.41 -19.11 -2.42
C PHE A 103 0.23 -20.64 -2.38
N ARG A 104 0.06 -21.22 -1.18
CA ARG A 104 -0.16 -22.66 -1.03
C ARG A 104 -1.45 -23.12 -1.70
N ALA A 105 -2.55 -22.38 -1.52
CA ALA A 105 -3.82 -22.73 -2.14
C ALA A 105 -3.73 -22.70 -3.68
N PHE A 106 -2.95 -21.76 -4.24
CA PHE A 106 -2.66 -21.77 -5.69
C PHE A 106 -1.91 -23.04 -6.10
N MET A 107 -0.88 -23.45 -5.36
CA MET A 107 -0.12 -24.67 -5.67
C MET A 107 -0.99 -25.92 -5.57
N ASN A 108 -1.80 -26.04 -4.51
CA ASN A 108 -2.76 -27.14 -4.34
C ASN A 108 -3.74 -27.23 -5.52
N LEU A 109 -4.18 -26.07 -6.04
CA LEU A 109 -5.07 -26.03 -7.20
C LEU A 109 -4.38 -26.55 -8.47
N LEU A 110 -3.08 -26.29 -8.65
CA LEU A 110 -2.33 -26.88 -9.77
C LEU A 110 -2.25 -28.41 -9.66
N GLU A 111 -2.04 -28.94 -8.45
CA GLU A 111 -2.01 -30.39 -8.21
C GLU A 111 -3.37 -31.02 -8.57
N LEU A 112 -4.47 -30.40 -8.15
CA LEU A 112 -5.83 -30.84 -8.52
C LEU A 112 -6.05 -30.83 -10.04
N GLU A 113 -5.57 -29.80 -10.73
CA GLU A 113 -5.66 -29.69 -12.20
C GLU A 113 -4.79 -30.71 -12.95
N ASP A 114 -3.76 -31.26 -12.30
CA ASP A 114 -2.92 -32.36 -12.79
C ASP A 114 -3.48 -33.74 -12.38
N ASP A 115 -4.78 -33.84 -12.10
CA ASP A 115 -5.53 -35.05 -11.72
C ASP A 115 -5.07 -35.69 -10.38
N ASN A 116 -4.47 -34.91 -9.47
CA ASN A 116 -4.08 -35.40 -8.14
C ASN A 116 -5.28 -35.36 -7.15
N THR A 117 -5.88 -36.52 -6.90
CA THR A 117 -7.06 -36.66 -6.03
C THR A 117 -6.80 -36.40 -4.55
N ASP A 118 -5.54 -36.24 -4.11
CA ASP A 118 -5.25 -35.86 -2.71
C ASP A 118 -5.65 -34.39 -2.40
N PHE A 119 -6.03 -33.63 -3.42
CA PHE A 119 -6.34 -32.19 -3.36
C PHE A 119 -7.78 -31.85 -3.74
N GLU A 120 -8.75 -32.75 -3.48
CA GLU A 120 -10.17 -32.61 -3.87
C GLU A 120 -10.83 -31.28 -3.46
N ASP A 121 -10.40 -30.63 -2.35
CA ASP A 121 -10.96 -29.35 -1.87
C ASP A 121 -10.18 -28.10 -2.35
N ALA A 122 -9.15 -28.25 -3.21
CA ALA A 122 -8.22 -27.18 -3.53
C ALA A 122 -8.85 -25.99 -4.28
N ASP A 123 -9.92 -26.22 -5.04
CA ASP A 123 -10.69 -25.17 -5.71
C ASP A 123 -11.32 -24.20 -4.70
N THR A 124 -11.95 -24.75 -3.67
CA THR A 124 -12.62 -24.03 -2.60
C THR A 124 -11.60 -23.35 -1.70
N GLU A 125 -10.50 -24.03 -1.35
CA GLU A 125 -9.40 -23.44 -0.60
C GLU A 125 -8.80 -22.24 -1.32
N TYR A 126 -8.64 -22.32 -2.64
CA TYR A 126 -8.12 -21.23 -3.45
C TYR A 126 -9.11 -20.07 -3.55
N ASN A 127 -10.40 -20.33 -3.77
CA ASN A 127 -11.44 -19.31 -3.79
C ASN A 127 -11.44 -18.48 -2.50
N ASP A 128 -11.44 -19.16 -1.35
CA ASP A 128 -11.41 -18.51 -0.04
C ASP A 128 -10.14 -17.71 0.19
N ALA A 129 -8.98 -18.26 -0.17
CA ALA A 129 -7.71 -17.60 0.01
C ALA A 129 -7.58 -16.37 -0.91
N PHE A 130 -8.06 -16.46 -2.15
CA PHE A 130 -8.07 -15.37 -3.11
C PHE A 130 -8.97 -14.24 -2.64
N ILE A 131 -10.24 -14.53 -2.30
CA ILE A 131 -11.21 -13.52 -1.84
C ILE A 131 -10.67 -12.81 -0.60
N ARG A 132 -10.12 -13.56 0.37
CA ARG A 132 -9.55 -12.97 1.57
C ARG A 132 -8.32 -12.09 1.28
N MET A 133 -7.46 -12.51 0.36
CA MET A 133 -6.30 -11.70 -0.07
C MET A 133 -6.77 -10.42 -0.75
N GLU A 134 -7.78 -10.52 -1.62
CA GLU A 134 -8.38 -9.39 -2.31
C GLU A 134 -8.95 -8.37 -1.33
N ASP A 135 -9.79 -8.79 -0.39
CA ASP A 135 -10.39 -7.93 0.63
C ASP A 135 -9.33 -7.17 1.42
N ILE A 136 -8.27 -7.87 1.83
CA ILE A 136 -7.16 -7.26 2.56
C ILE A 136 -6.45 -6.22 1.69
N LEU A 137 -6.15 -6.54 0.42
CA LEU A 137 -5.48 -5.61 -0.49
C LEU A 137 -6.35 -4.38 -0.82
N LEU A 138 -7.67 -4.55 -0.95
CA LEU A 138 -8.62 -3.44 -1.13
C LEU A 138 -8.65 -2.54 0.12
N GLN A 139 -8.74 -3.12 1.32
CA GLN A 139 -8.72 -2.36 2.57
C GLN A 139 -7.41 -1.58 2.76
N GLU A 140 -6.28 -2.25 2.55
CA GLU A 140 -4.96 -1.63 2.66
C GLU A 140 -4.76 -0.53 1.61
N GLY A 141 -5.17 -0.77 0.36
CA GLY A 141 -5.08 0.22 -0.69
C GLY A 141 -5.98 1.43 -0.48
N SER A 142 -7.21 1.27 0.04
CA SER A 142 -8.06 2.41 0.44
C SER A 142 -7.38 3.25 1.53
N LYS A 143 -6.73 2.60 2.51
CA LYS A 143 -5.98 3.30 3.56
C LYS A 143 -4.79 4.07 2.98
N LEU A 144 -4.04 3.47 2.06
CA LEU A 144 -2.92 4.12 1.38
C LEU A 144 -3.38 5.31 0.54
N ALA A 145 -4.46 5.15 -0.24
CA ALA A 145 -5.02 6.24 -1.06
C ALA A 145 -5.39 7.45 -0.19
N LYS A 146 -6.05 7.23 0.95
CA LYS A 146 -6.38 8.29 1.92
C LYS A 146 -5.14 8.97 2.50
N GLN A 147 -4.11 8.20 2.86
CA GLN A 147 -2.85 8.75 3.39
C GLN A 147 -2.09 9.57 2.34
N LEU A 148 -2.18 9.18 1.07
CA LEU A 148 -1.52 9.84 -0.07
C LEU A 148 -2.35 10.97 -0.68
N LYS A 149 -3.62 11.12 -0.26
CA LYS A 149 -4.62 12.02 -0.86
C LYS A 149 -4.90 11.70 -2.33
N TYR A 150 -4.91 10.43 -2.70
CA TYR A 150 -5.27 9.93 -4.03
C TYR A 150 -6.75 9.53 -4.10
N PRO A 151 -7.32 9.40 -5.32
CA PRO A 151 -8.64 8.79 -5.50
C PRO A 151 -8.68 7.36 -4.93
N ASP A 152 -9.78 7.00 -4.28
CA ASP A 152 -9.94 5.70 -3.62
C ASP A 152 -10.50 4.65 -4.60
N LEU A 153 -9.64 4.18 -5.52
CA LEU A 153 -9.98 3.13 -6.50
C LEU A 153 -10.46 1.84 -5.82
N ALA A 154 -9.87 1.49 -4.67
CA ALA A 154 -10.24 0.29 -3.93
C ALA A 154 -11.71 0.35 -3.49
N LYS A 155 -12.14 1.50 -2.95
CA LYS A 155 -13.55 1.69 -2.57
C LYS A 155 -14.49 1.59 -3.77
N THR A 156 -14.10 2.13 -4.93
CA THR A 156 -14.89 1.99 -6.16
C THR A 156 -15.05 0.53 -6.55
N ILE A 157 -13.96 -0.25 -6.54
CA ILE A 157 -13.98 -1.69 -6.85
C ILE A 157 -14.84 -2.46 -5.86
N SER A 158 -14.68 -2.24 -4.55
CA SER A 158 -15.52 -2.90 -3.53
C SER A 158 -17.00 -2.59 -3.73
N THR A 159 -17.34 -1.33 -4.08
CA THR A 159 -18.74 -0.94 -4.32
C THR A 159 -19.34 -1.68 -5.52
N ILE A 160 -18.58 -1.81 -6.62
CA ILE A 160 -19.00 -2.56 -7.82
C ILE A 160 -19.29 -4.02 -7.44
N ARG A 161 -18.47 -4.62 -6.59
CA ARG A 161 -18.64 -6.01 -6.12
C ARG A 161 -19.83 -6.17 -5.17
N ASP A 162 -19.98 -5.28 -4.18
CA ASP A 162 -21.06 -5.32 -3.18
C ASP A 162 -22.45 -5.01 -3.77
N GLN A 163 -22.54 -4.19 -4.81
CA GLN A 163 -23.82 -3.91 -5.48
C GLN A 163 -24.33 -5.14 -6.21
N ARG A 164 -23.42 -5.94 -6.78
CA ARG A 164 -23.76 -7.10 -7.59
C ARG A 164 -24.11 -8.35 -6.76
N LEU A 165 -23.56 -8.52 -5.56
CA LEU A 165 -24.00 -9.57 -4.61
C LEU A 165 -25.44 -9.41 -4.10
N ARG A 166 -26.10 -8.29 -4.43
CA ARG A 166 -27.48 -7.97 -4.03
C ARG A 166 -28.50 -8.05 -5.18
N GLU A 167 -28.03 -8.32 -6.40
CA GLU A 167 -28.84 -8.56 -7.60
C GLU A 167 -29.01 -10.07 -7.82
#